data_AF-A0A963TDF3-F1
#
_entry.id   AF-A0A963TDF3-F1
#
_cell.length_a   1.000
_cell.length_b   1.000
_cell.length_c   1.000
_cell.angle_alpha   90.00
_cell.angle_beta   90.00
_cell.angle_gamma   90.00
#
_symmetry.space_group_name_H-M   'P 1'
#
loop_
_entity.id
_entity.type
_entity.pdbx_description
1 polymer ?
#
loop_
_entity_poly.entity_id
_entity_poly.type
_entity_poly.pdbx_seq_one_letter_code
_entity_poly.pdbx_strand_id
1 'polypeptide(L)'
;MAPLLLLAFIAIPIIEIALLIQVGGWLGLWPTVGLVILTAVVGTALLRHQGFAILRRAQENLAANQPPVAEVFDGICLVFSGALLLTPGFFTDTLGFLLLMPPVRAALRAWLAARMAAGQVHVFQSGPGGSRGTAPGGGPIIDGDFQEVPDPAHGPADPDTQSLPPRQDPPR
;
A
#
# COMPACT_ATOMS: atom_id res chain seq x y z
N MET A 1 12.95 -0.07 -16.57
CA MET A 1 12.28 0.75 -15.53
C MET A 1 13.13 1.96 -15.11
N ALA A 2 14.37 1.77 -14.65
CA ALA A 2 15.26 2.86 -14.22
C ALA A 2 15.49 4.04 -15.21
N PRO A 3 15.70 3.82 -16.53
CA PRO A 3 15.93 4.94 -17.44
C PRO A 3 14.70 5.82 -17.64
N LEU A 4 13.48 5.27 -17.49
CA LEU A 4 12.24 6.03 -17.62
C LEU A 4 12.03 6.99 -16.44
N LEU A 5 12.35 6.55 -15.21
CA LEU A 5 12.26 7.39 -14.02
C LEU A 5 13.27 8.54 -14.09
N LEU A 6 14.50 8.25 -14.54
CA LEU A 6 15.51 9.28 -14.75
C LEU A 6 15.08 10.30 -15.81
N LEU A 7 14.49 9.83 -16.91
CA LEU A 7 13.95 10.71 -17.94
C LEU A 7 12.82 11.60 -17.40
N ALA A 8 11.87 11.04 -16.65
CA ALA A 8 10.78 11.79 -16.04
C ALA A 8 11.30 12.83 -15.03
N PHE A 9 12.28 12.47 -14.20
CA PHE A 9 12.90 13.36 -13.22
C PHE A 9 13.59 14.56 -13.87
N ILE A 10 14.17 14.39 -15.07
CA ILE A 10 14.78 15.49 -15.83
C ILE A 10 13.72 16.28 -16.61
N ALA A 11 12.77 15.58 -17.24
CA ALA A 11 11.75 16.19 -18.10
C ALA A 11 10.77 17.07 -17.33
N ILE A 12 10.32 16.64 -16.13
CA ILE A 12 9.34 17.40 -15.33
C ILE A 12 9.87 18.81 -15.00
N PRO A 13 11.06 18.99 -14.38
CA PRO A 13 11.61 20.33 -14.12
C PRO A 13 11.79 21.17 -15.39
N ILE A 14 12.21 20.57 -16.51
CA ILE A 14 12.36 21.30 -17.78
C ILE A 14 11.01 21.85 -18.24
N ILE A 15 9.95 21.03 -18.17
CA ILE A 15 8.58 21.45 -18.50
C ILE A 15 8.13 22.57 -17.56
N GLU A 16 8.41 22.48 -16.26
CA GLU A 16 8.05 23.53 -15.30
C GLU A 16 8.72 24.86 -15.60
N ILE A 17 10.03 24.86 -15.83
CA ILE A 17 10.77 26.09 -16.13
C ILE A 17 10.27 26.69 -17.44
N ALA A 18 10.00 25.87 -18.46
CA ALA A 18 9.43 26.34 -19.73
C ALA A 18 8.05 26.99 -19.52
N LEU A 19 7.17 26.39 -18.72
CA LEU A 19 5.84 26.93 -18.42
C LEU A 19 5.92 28.22 -17.59
N LEU A 20 6.78 28.28 -16.58
CA LEU A 20 7.00 29.48 -15.77
C LEU A 20 7.49 30.65 -16.62
N ILE A 21 8.42 30.40 -17.54
CA ILE A 21 8.91 31.42 -18.48
C ILE A 21 7.81 31.84 -19.45
N GLN A 22 7.05 30.90 -20.01
CA GLN A 22 5.98 31.19 -20.97
C GLN A 22 4.87 32.04 -20.32
N VAL A 23 4.39 31.62 -19.15
CA VAL A 23 3.36 32.34 -18.39
C VAL A 23 3.91 33.66 -17.86
N GLY A 24 5.15 33.67 -17.39
CA GLY A 24 5.87 34.88 -16.96
C GLY A 24 6.05 35.89 -18.08
N GLY A 25 6.20 35.45 -19.33
CA GLY A 25 6.23 36.32 -20.50
C GLY A 25 4.87 36.96 -20.83
N TRP A 26 3.77 36.30 -20.50
CA TRP A 26 2.42 36.81 -20.75
C TRP A 26 1.88 37.68 -19.61
N LEU A 27 2.10 37.26 -18.36
CA LEU A 27 1.57 37.92 -17.16
C LEU A 27 2.58 38.85 -16.48
N GLY A 28 3.87 38.69 -16.75
CA GLY A 28 4.95 39.33 -16.00
C GLY A 28 5.37 38.53 -14.76
N LEU A 29 6.52 38.90 -14.19
CA LEU A 29 7.12 38.18 -13.06
C LEU A 29 6.23 38.22 -11.80
N TRP A 30 5.83 39.42 -11.35
CA TRP A 30 5.10 39.58 -10.08
C TRP A 30 3.75 38.86 -10.06
N PRO A 31 2.90 38.94 -11.10
CA PRO A 31 1.66 38.17 -11.13
C PRO A 31 1.89 36.66 -11.17
N THR A 32 2.93 36.19 -11.88
CA THR A 32 3.30 34.77 -11.93
C THR A 32 3.72 34.24 -10.56
N VAL A 33 4.58 34.99 -9.85
CA VAL A 33 4.97 34.65 -8.48
C VAL A 33 3.75 34.66 -7.55
N GLY A 34 2.87 35.66 -7.67
CA GLY A 34 1.63 35.73 -6.91
C GLY A 34 0.72 34.53 -7.16
N LEU A 35 0.62 34.07 -8.41
CA LEU A 35 -0.17 32.89 -8.80
C LEU A 35 0.39 31.61 -8.19
N VAL A 36 1.72 31.43 -8.21
CA VAL A 36 2.40 30.29 -7.58
C VAL A 36 2.21 30.28 -6.06
N ILE A 37 2.28 31.45 -5.41
CA ILE A 37 1.99 31.54 -3.98
C ILE A 37 0.51 31.22 -3.71
N LEU A 38 -0.40 31.71 -4.56
CA LEU A 38 -1.82 31.45 -4.44
C LEU A 38 -2.13 29.96 -4.56
N THR A 39 -1.54 29.25 -5.54
CA THR A 39 -1.70 27.81 -5.69
C THR A 39 -1.17 27.06 -4.48
N ALA A 40 0.00 27.43 -3.95
CA ALA A 40 0.55 26.83 -2.74
C ALA A 40 -0.37 27.02 -1.51
N VAL A 41 -0.93 28.22 -1.33
CA VAL A 41 -1.86 28.53 -0.22
C VAL A 41 -3.17 27.74 -0.37
N VAL A 42 -3.78 27.76 -1.54
CA VAL A 42 -5.03 27.04 -1.82
C VAL A 42 -4.82 25.54 -1.68
N GLY A 43 -3.75 25.00 -2.26
CA GLY A 43 -3.37 23.60 -2.16
C GLY A 43 -3.20 23.17 -0.70
N THR A 44 -2.41 23.92 0.07
CA THR A 44 -2.18 23.63 1.50
C THR A 44 -3.47 23.72 2.32
N ALA A 45 -4.33 24.70 2.05
CA ALA A 45 -5.61 24.84 2.76
C ALA A 45 -6.52 23.63 2.50
N LEU A 46 -6.63 23.19 1.25
CA LEU A 46 -7.41 22.00 0.91
C LEU A 46 -6.80 20.72 1.48
N LEU A 47 -5.46 20.63 1.50
CA LEU A 47 -4.72 19.51 2.08
C LEU A 47 -5.03 19.37 3.58
N ARG A 48 -5.02 20.49 4.31
CA ARG A 48 -5.37 20.52 5.74
C ARG A 48 -6.82 20.12 5.98
N HIS A 49 -7.74 20.63 5.17
CA HIS A 49 -9.17 20.34 5.33
C HIS A 49 -9.48 18.86 5.06
N GLN A 50 -8.99 18.32 3.93
CA GLN A 50 -9.22 16.93 3.55
C GLN A 50 -8.45 15.96 4.44
N GLY A 51 -7.21 16.29 4.81
CA GLY A 51 -6.37 15.44 5.65
C GLY A 51 -7.00 15.20 7.02
N PHE A 52 -7.57 16.24 7.63
CA PHE A 52 -8.28 16.10 8.91
C PHE A 52 -9.57 15.27 8.79
N ALA A 53 -10.32 15.43 7.70
CA ALA A 53 -11.52 14.64 7.44
C ALA A 53 -11.18 13.14 7.25
N ILE A 54 -10.11 12.82 6.51
CA ILE A 54 -9.64 11.44 6.32
C ILE A 54 -9.15 10.85 7.64
N LEU A 55 -8.38 11.60 8.42
CA LEU A 55 -7.88 11.14 9.72
C LEU A 55 -9.03 10.84 10.70
N ARG A 56 -10.05 11.69 10.76
CA ARG A 56 -11.24 11.45 11.58
C ARG A 56 -11.96 10.15 11.20
N ARG A 57 -12.22 9.95 9.91
CA ARG A 57 -12.85 8.72 9.41
C ARG A 57 -12.00 7.48 9.69
N ALA A 58 -10.68 7.60 9.55
CA ALA A 58 -9.77 6.51 9.88
C ALA A 58 -9.87 6.15 11.38
N GLN A 59 -9.90 7.14 12.27
CA GLN A 59 -10.09 6.93 13.71
C GLN A 59 -11.45 6.30 14.03
N GLU A 60 -12.53 6.74 13.37
CA GLU A 60 -13.88 6.17 13.52
C GLU A 60 -13.93 4.70 13.10
N ASN A 61 -13.34 4.35 11.95
CA ASN A 61 -13.26 2.97 11.47
C ASN A 61 -12.43 2.09 12.41
N LEU A 62 -11.30 2.59 12.90
CA LEU A 62 -10.46 1.88 13.87
C LEU A 62 -11.21 1.66 15.20
N ALA A 63 -11.93 2.67 15.70
CA ALA A 63 -12.76 2.54 16.88
C ALA A 63 -13.91 1.52 16.71
N ALA A 64 -14.38 1.34 15.47
CA ALA A 64 -15.37 0.34 15.09
C ALA A 64 -14.77 -1.05 14.80
N ASN A 65 -13.47 -1.29 15.05
CA ASN A 65 -12.74 -2.50 14.67
C ASN A 65 -12.81 -2.84 13.16
N GLN A 66 -13.00 -1.82 12.31
CA GLN A 66 -13.00 -1.97 10.85
C GLN A 66 -11.67 -1.49 10.27
N PRO A 67 -11.07 -2.22 9.32
CA PRO A 67 -9.80 -1.81 8.70
C PRO A 67 -10.00 -0.58 7.79
N PRO A 68 -9.29 0.55 8.00
CA PRO A 68 -9.48 1.80 7.27
C PRO A 68 -8.73 1.82 5.93
N VAL A 69 -8.92 0.81 5.09
CA VAL A 69 -8.14 0.64 3.84
C VAL A 69 -8.33 1.82 2.87
N ALA A 70 -9.56 2.31 2.76
CA ALA A 70 -9.89 3.43 1.89
C ALA A 70 -9.25 4.74 2.37
N GLU A 71 -9.29 5.00 3.68
CA GLU A 71 -8.73 6.20 4.28
C GLU A 71 -7.20 6.20 4.22
N VAL A 72 -6.56 5.04 4.37
CA VAL A 72 -5.10 4.92 4.19
C VAL A 72 -4.71 5.24 2.75
N PHE A 73 -5.41 4.69 1.76
CA PHE A 73 -5.15 5.00 0.35
C PHE A 73 -5.36 6.50 0.05
N ASP A 74 -6.48 7.06 0.52
CA ASP A 74 -6.76 8.49 0.36
C ASP A 74 -5.70 9.36 1.04
N GLY A 75 -5.23 8.96 2.22
CA GLY A 75 -4.14 9.60 2.95
C GLY A 75 -2.82 9.57 2.17
N ILE A 76 -2.47 8.44 1.57
CA ILE A 76 -1.28 8.31 0.71
C ILE A 76 -1.40 9.25 -0.50
N CYS A 77 -2.52 9.20 -1.23
CA CYS A 77 -2.77 10.10 -2.35
C CYS A 77 -2.69 11.57 -1.93
N LEU A 78 -3.17 11.92 -0.74
CA LEU A 78 -3.11 13.26 -0.19
C LEU A 78 -1.65 13.67 0.09
N VAL A 79 -0.82 12.82 0.68
CA VAL A 79 0.61 13.09 0.87
C VAL A 79 1.32 13.30 -0.46
N PHE A 80 1.09 12.44 -1.46
CA PHE A 80 1.66 12.62 -2.80
C PHE A 80 1.18 13.92 -3.46
N SER A 81 -0.10 14.27 -3.32
CA SER A 81 -0.64 15.54 -3.82
C SER A 81 0.07 16.74 -3.17
N GLY A 82 0.27 16.69 -1.85
CA GLY A 82 0.99 17.72 -1.11
C GLY A 82 2.46 17.83 -1.53
N ALA A 83 3.14 16.70 -1.75
CA ALA A 83 4.52 16.69 -2.24
C ALA A 83 4.63 17.31 -3.65
N LEU A 84 3.68 17.03 -4.54
CA LEU A 84 3.59 17.65 -5.87
C LEU A 84 3.35 19.16 -5.78
N LEU A 85 2.46 19.60 -4.89
CA LEU A 85 2.15 21.03 -4.68
C LEU A 85 3.29 21.80 -3.96
N LEU A 86 4.19 21.09 -3.27
CA LEU A 86 5.33 21.71 -2.60
C LEU A 86 6.39 22.18 -3.59
N THR A 87 6.59 21.45 -4.69
CA THR A 87 7.40 21.86 -5.83
C THR A 87 6.58 22.83 -6.69
N PRO A 88 6.68 24.15 -6.47
CA PRO A 88 5.73 25.10 -7.02
C PRO A 88 5.96 25.20 -8.53
N GLY A 89 5.01 24.70 -9.32
CA GLY A 89 5.12 24.62 -10.76
C GLY A 89 3.76 24.41 -11.40
N PHE A 90 3.50 24.98 -12.58
CA PHE A 90 2.17 24.92 -13.19
C PHE A 90 1.72 23.51 -13.51
N PHE A 91 2.61 22.66 -14.02
CA PHE A 91 2.25 21.31 -14.41
C PHE A 91 2.09 20.40 -13.18
N THR A 92 3.02 20.48 -12.25
CA THR A 92 3.05 19.70 -11.02
C THR A 92 1.94 20.14 -10.07
N ASP A 93 1.61 21.44 -10.01
CA ASP A 93 0.44 21.95 -9.29
C ASP A 93 -0.85 21.38 -9.88
N THR A 94 -0.99 21.36 -11.21
CA THR A 94 -2.17 20.79 -11.89
C THR A 94 -2.33 19.31 -11.53
N LEU A 95 -1.26 18.53 -11.58
CA LEU A 95 -1.28 17.12 -11.18
C LEU A 95 -1.58 16.94 -9.69
N GLY A 96 -0.98 17.77 -8.84
CA GLY A 96 -1.22 17.77 -7.40
C GLY A 96 -2.68 18.08 -7.06
N PHE A 97 -3.26 19.11 -7.67
CA PHE A 97 -4.68 19.44 -7.52
C PHE A 97 -5.60 18.35 -8.07
N LEU A 98 -5.25 17.76 -9.22
CA LEU A 98 -6.02 16.68 -9.81
C LEU A 98 -6.08 15.47 -8.85
N LEU A 99 -4.94 15.07 -8.29
CA LEU A 99 -4.88 13.97 -7.30
C LEU A 99 -5.58 14.32 -5.98
N LEU A 100 -5.60 15.61 -5.64
CA LEU A 100 -6.29 16.14 -4.45
C LEU A 100 -7.83 16.16 -4.60
N MET A 101 -8.37 15.96 -5.81
CA MET A 101 -9.81 15.84 -6.01
C MET A 101 -10.35 14.46 -5.55
N PRO A 102 -11.38 14.42 -4.67
CA PRO A 102 -12.02 13.18 -4.26
C PRO A 102 -12.48 12.26 -5.41
N PRO A 103 -13.09 12.74 -6.52
CA PRO A 103 -13.49 11.86 -7.62
C PRO A 103 -12.30 11.20 -8.32
N VAL A 104 -11.15 11.88 -8.40
CA VAL A 104 -9.95 11.32 -9.02
C VAL A 104 -9.38 10.21 -8.15
N ARG A 105 -9.30 10.41 -6.83
CA ARG A 105 -8.93 9.34 -5.89
C ARG A 105 -9.89 8.16 -5.97
N ALA A 106 -11.18 8.45 -6.08
CA ALA A 106 -12.22 7.43 -6.21
C ALA A 106 -12.09 6.61 -7.51
N ALA A 107 -11.73 7.25 -8.61
CA ALA A 107 -11.45 6.57 -9.87
C ALA A 107 -10.15 5.75 -9.78
N LEU A 108 -9.10 6.31 -9.18
CA LEU A 108 -7.81 5.65 -9.02
C LEU A 108 -7.91 4.39 -8.14
N ARG A 109 -8.64 4.45 -7.02
CA ARG A 109 -8.90 3.26 -6.18
C ARG A 109 -9.68 2.19 -6.95
N ALA A 110 -10.68 2.59 -7.74
CA ALA A 110 -11.52 1.65 -8.49
C ALA A 110 -10.71 0.96 -9.60
N TRP A 111 -9.87 1.73 -10.30
CA TRP A 111 -8.94 1.22 -11.30
C TRP A 111 -7.92 0.25 -10.68
N LEU A 112 -7.34 0.60 -9.53
CA LEU A 112 -6.40 -0.26 -8.82
C LEU A 112 -7.07 -1.55 -8.32
N ALA A 113 -8.28 -1.44 -7.76
CA ALA A 113 -9.06 -2.60 -7.31
C ALA A 113 -9.38 -3.54 -8.48
N ALA A 114 -9.78 -3.01 -9.64
CA ALA A 114 -10.00 -3.80 -10.84
C ALA A 114 -8.72 -4.50 -11.33
N ARG A 115 -7.57 -3.81 -11.26
CA ARG A 115 -6.26 -4.35 -11.65
C ARG A 115 -5.78 -5.48 -10.74
N MET A 116 -6.08 -5.38 -9.44
CA MET A 116 -5.82 -6.43 -8.46
C MET A 116 -6.74 -7.63 -8.66
N ALA A 117 -8.04 -7.39 -8.88
CA ALA A 117 -9.02 -8.45 -9.16
C ALA A 117 -8.69 -9.22 -10.46
N ALA A 118 -8.07 -8.56 -11.44
CA ALA A 118 -7.60 -9.18 -12.67
C ALA A 118 -6.34 -10.06 -12.50
N GLY A 119 -5.83 -10.25 -11.27
CA GLY A 119 -4.70 -11.15 -10.97
C GLY A 119 -3.34 -10.64 -11.44
N GLN A 120 -3.26 -9.39 -11.89
CA GLN A 120 -2.02 -8.81 -12.44
C GLN A 120 -1.13 -8.16 -11.36
N VAL A 121 -1.57 -8.20 -10.10
CA VAL A 121 -0.84 -7.69 -8.93
C VAL A 121 -0.76 -8.82 -7.93
N HIS A 122 0.41 -9.46 -7.78
CA HIS A 122 0.67 -10.35 -6.65
C HIS A 122 0.70 -9.50 -5.38
N VAL A 123 -0.41 -9.44 -4.66
CA VAL A 123 -0.43 -8.91 -3.31
C VAL A 123 0.38 -9.90 -2.46
N PHE A 124 1.57 -9.49 -2.05
CA PHE A 124 2.38 -10.24 -1.11
C PHE A 124 1.66 -10.19 0.24
N GLN A 125 0.77 -11.15 0.47
CA GLN A 125 0.02 -11.29 1.72
C GLN A 125 1.00 -11.84 2.77
N SER A 126 1.83 -10.96 3.35
CA SER A 126 2.62 -11.27 4.54
C SER A 126 1.69 -11.28 5.75
N GLY A 127 0.89 -12.34 5.87
CA GLY A 127 0.18 -12.73 7.08
C GLY A 127 0.63 -14.14 7.48
N PRO A 128 0.93 -14.42 8.75
CA PRO A 128 1.19 -15.79 9.18
C PRO A 128 -0.12 -16.58 9.06
N GLY A 129 -0.21 -17.42 8.04
CA GLY A 129 -1.33 -18.32 7.81
C GLY A 129 -2.25 -17.89 6.67
N GLY A 130 -2.06 -18.46 5.48
CA GLY A 130 -2.93 -18.15 4.35
C GLY A 130 -2.59 -18.84 3.03
N SER A 131 -2.45 -20.17 3.01
CA SER A 131 -2.64 -20.95 1.78
C SER A 131 -3.69 -22.02 2.05
N ARG A 132 -4.95 -21.66 1.78
CA ARG A 132 -6.08 -22.58 1.71
C ARG A 132 -5.95 -23.40 0.42
N GLY A 133 -5.38 -24.60 0.53
CA GLY A 133 -5.79 -25.73 -0.28
C GLY A 133 -7.01 -26.37 0.40
N THR A 134 -8.22 -25.90 0.10
CA THR A 134 -9.44 -26.55 0.58
C THR A 134 -9.70 -27.81 -0.26
N ALA A 135 -9.20 -28.95 0.20
CA ALA A 135 -9.77 -30.24 -0.15
C ALA A 135 -11.02 -30.48 0.73
N PRO A 136 -12.14 -31.01 0.20
CA PRO A 136 -13.34 -31.22 0.99
C PRO A 136 -13.13 -32.42 1.92
N GLY A 137 -13.02 -32.18 3.23
CA GLY A 137 -13.18 -33.23 4.25
C GLY A 137 -12.13 -33.31 5.37
N GLY A 138 -11.03 -32.54 5.33
CA GLY A 138 -10.00 -32.57 6.38
C GLY A 138 -9.98 -31.27 7.17
N GLY A 139 -10.23 -31.34 8.48
CA GLY A 139 -9.96 -30.23 9.40
C GLY A 139 -8.47 -29.83 9.40
N PRO A 140 -8.10 -28.70 10.00
CA PRO A 140 -6.73 -28.21 9.98
C PRO A 140 -5.79 -29.23 10.64
N ILE A 141 -4.92 -29.84 9.83
CA ILE A 141 -3.87 -30.75 10.29
C ILE A 141 -2.72 -29.86 10.75
N ILE A 142 -2.38 -29.95 12.03
CA ILE A 142 -1.27 -29.22 12.64
C ILE A 142 -0.17 -30.27 12.86
N ASP A 143 0.87 -30.23 12.03
CA ASP A 143 2.07 -31.05 12.24
C ASP A 143 2.86 -30.48 13.41
N GLY A 144 2.98 -31.26 14.48
CA GLY A 144 3.75 -30.91 15.66
C GLY A 144 5.00 -31.77 15.75
N ASP A 145 6.17 -31.14 15.78
CA ASP A 145 7.41 -31.82 16.15
C ASP A 145 7.38 -32.11 17.66
N PHE A 146 7.55 -33.37 18.05
CA PHE A 146 7.69 -33.75 19.46
C PHE A 146 9.15 -34.06 19.78
N GLN A 147 9.58 -33.68 20.98
CA GLN A 147 10.84 -34.11 21.55
C GLN A 147 10.52 -34.91 22.81
N GLU A 148 10.87 -36.18 22.81
CA GLU A 148 10.63 -37.07 23.95
C GLU A 148 11.54 -36.63 25.09
N VAL A 149 10.94 -36.05 26.14
CA VAL A 149 11.68 -35.65 27.35
C VAL A 149 11.94 -36.93 28.14
N PRO A 150 13.21 -37.34 28.34
CA PRO A 150 13.52 -38.56 29.06
C PRO A 150 13.01 -38.45 30.51
N ASP A 151 12.17 -39.39 30.92
CA ASP A 151 11.70 -39.49 32.30
C ASP A 151 12.87 -39.92 33.20
N PRO A 152 13.32 -39.09 34.16
CA PRO A 152 14.47 -39.40 35.01
C PRO A 152 14.25 -40.62 35.93
N ALA A 153 13.04 -41.19 35.98
CA ALA A 153 12.75 -42.43 36.69
C ALA A 153 13.12 -43.71 35.91
N HIS A 154 13.33 -43.63 34.59
CA HIS A 154 13.73 -44.78 33.77
C HIS A 154 15.17 -44.57 33.24
N GLY A 155 16.09 -45.41 33.74
CA GLY A 155 17.47 -45.47 33.23
C GLY A 155 17.54 -45.81 31.73
N PRO A 156 18.71 -45.66 31.09
CA PRO A 156 18.84 -45.69 29.64
C PRO A 156 18.21 -46.96 29.04
N ALA A 157 17.26 -46.76 28.14
CA ALA A 157 16.57 -47.84 27.45
C ALA A 157 17.54 -48.63 26.57
N ASP A 158 17.44 -49.95 26.67
CA ASP A 158 18.19 -50.95 25.91
C ASP A 158 17.99 -50.72 24.39
N PRO A 159 19.05 -50.67 23.56
CA PRO A 159 18.94 -50.33 22.13
C PRO A 159 18.12 -51.32 21.31
N ASP A 160 17.81 -52.50 21.85
CA ASP A 160 17.24 -53.62 21.10
C ASP A 160 15.70 -53.61 21.00
N THR A 161 15.01 -52.58 21.49
CA THR A 161 13.53 -52.51 21.40
C THR A 161 13.01 -51.90 20.07
N GLN A 162 13.87 -51.44 19.16
CA GLN A 162 13.46 -50.76 17.92
C GLN A 162 13.02 -51.68 16.75
N SER A 163 12.55 -52.89 16.99
CA SER A 163 12.04 -53.75 15.90
C SER A 163 10.69 -54.39 16.20
N LEU A 164 9.66 -53.55 16.37
CA LEU A 164 8.29 -53.99 16.16
C LEU A 164 8.01 -53.96 14.65
N PRO A 165 7.68 -55.10 14.01
CA PRO A 165 7.42 -55.12 12.58
C PRO A 165 6.18 -54.28 12.23
N PRO A 166 6.11 -53.72 11.01
CA PRO A 166 4.96 -52.93 10.58
C PRO A 166 3.67 -53.72 10.73
N ARG A 167 2.65 -53.10 11.34
CA ARG A 167 1.32 -53.68 11.49
C ARG A 167 0.76 -53.92 10.08
N GLN A 168 0.68 -55.19 9.68
CA GLN A 168 0.04 -55.58 8.43
C GLN A 168 -1.46 -55.65 8.67
N ASP A 169 -2.19 -54.67 8.14
CA ASP A 169 -3.65 -54.73 8.16
C ASP A 169 -4.14 -55.80 7.17
N PRO A 170 -5.06 -56.69 7.57
CA PRO A 170 -5.64 -57.66 6.65
C PRO A 170 -6.54 -56.95 5.62
N PRO A 171 -6.61 -57.45 4.38
CA PRO A 171 -7.42 -56.82 3.35
C PRO A 171 -8.91 -57.08 3.61
N ARG A 172 -9.66 -56.03 3.96
CA ARG A 172 -10.77 -55.45 3.18
C ARG A 172 -11.53 -54.40 3.96
#